data_AF-A0A3A4RMR5-F1
#
_entry.id   AF-A0A3A4RMR5-F1
#
_cell.length_a   1.000
_cell.length_b   1.000
_cell.length_c   1.000
_cell.angle_alpha   90.00
_cell.angle_beta   90.00
_cell.angle_gamma   90.00
#
_symmetry.space_group_name_H-M   'P 1'
#
loop_
_entity.id
_entity.type
_entity.pdbx_description
1 polymer ?
#
loop_
_entity_poly.entity_id
_entity_poly.type
_entity_poly.pdbx_seq_one_letter_code
_entity_poly.pdbx_strand_id
1 'polypeptide(L)'
;MVPHLVTALTGPINELEQRILESTPVIERWFRLEWMEHTPPFYSSVDVRNAGFKLAPVDTNLYPGGWNHLTPEMLPLAVQAAMAAIEKICPEAKNLLLVPENTRDTFYLANLAQLQRIFYMAGLNVRLGSLSNDIKAPTTIELPGGDKVVLEPLIRSKRRLGLKNFDPCTILLNNDLSAGVPGILEDLHEQYLLPPLHGGWGTRRKSHHFKAYEEVSKRFGKLLGMDHWLINPMFNQCGQVDFNEDAGMECLRSNTDALLGKIRRKYKEYGINEKPFVVVKADNGTGGMGILTVRDARDIDNLSAKTKARMAVGQAGQEVHEVIIQEGVLTNERINSAVAEPVVYMMDRYVVGGFYRVHADRGVDENLNAPGSSYVPLAFEQSAQLPQPGVKPGASVPNRFYMYGVIGRLAMLAASYELEATDPDAEVYE
;
A
#
# COMPACT_ATOMS: atom_id res chain seq x y z
N MET A 1 19.34 17.86 -10.81
CA MET A 1 18.31 18.41 -11.70
C MET A 1 16.98 17.95 -11.11
N VAL A 2 16.23 18.87 -10.49
CA VAL A 2 15.03 18.54 -9.70
C VAL A 2 13.85 18.40 -10.67
N PRO A 3 12.96 17.41 -10.51
CA PRO A 3 11.70 17.39 -11.24
C PRO A 3 10.92 18.68 -10.95
N HIS A 4 10.76 19.53 -11.96
CA HIS A 4 9.82 20.64 -11.87
C HIS A 4 8.41 20.10 -12.06
N LEU A 5 7.71 19.88 -10.95
CA LEU A 5 6.30 19.51 -10.94
C LEU A 5 5.48 20.75 -11.32
N VAL A 6 5.07 20.84 -12.60
CA VAL A 6 4.16 21.88 -13.09
C VAL A 6 2.75 21.55 -12.63
N THR A 7 2.43 21.91 -11.38
CA THR A 7 1.06 21.87 -10.87
C THR A 7 0.57 23.30 -10.69
N ALA A 8 -0.07 23.84 -11.72
CA ALA A 8 -0.88 25.06 -11.61
C ALA A 8 -2.20 24.73 -10.92
N LEU A 9 -2.16 24.35 -9.64
CA LEU A 9 -3.36 23.97 -8.89
C LEU A 9 -3.84 25.16 -8.03
N THR A 10 -4.92 25.80 -8.47
CA THR A 10 -5.73 26.74 -7.69
C THR A 10 -7.07 26.06 -7.39
N GLY A 11 -7.09 25.13 -6.43
CA GLY A 11 -8.28 24.32 -6.09
C GLY A 11 -8.35 23.93 -4.60
N PRO A 12 -9.35 23.10 -4.21
CA PRO A 12 -9.59 22.68 -2.82
C PRO A 12 -8.37 22.06 -2.11
N ILE A 13 -7.41 21.52 -2.87
CA ILE A 13 -6.17 21.00 -2.31
C ILE A 13 -5.34 22.07 -1.60
N ASN A 14 -5.40 23.34 -2.03
CA ASN A 14 -4.66 24.41 -1.38
C ASN A 14 -5.22 24.70 0.02
N GLU A 15 -6.55 24.60 0.18
CA GLU A 15 -7.19 24.72 1.49
C GLU A 15 -6.88 23.49 2.36
N LEU A 16 -6.91 22.29 1.77
CA LEU A 16 -6.52 21.05 2.45
C LEU A 16 -5.07 21.13 2.95
N GLU A 17 -4.14 21.52 2.08
CA GLU A 17 -2.73 21.69 2.39
C GLU A 17 -2.55 22.71 3.50
N GLN A 18 -3.17 23.88 3.37
CA GLN A 18 -3.09 24.92 4.38
C GLN A 18 -3.59 24.43 5.74
N ARG A 19 -4.76 23.79 5.79
CA ARG A 19 -5.33 23.25 7.04
C ARG A 19 -4.44 22.18 7.66
N ILE A 20 -3.90 21.26 6.86
CA ILE A 20 -2.97 20.23 7.34
C ILE A 20 -1.71 20.87 7.92
N LEU A 21 -1.12 21.85 7.23
CA LEU A 21 0.10 22.53 7.68
C LEU A 21 -0.13 23.34 8.96
N GLU A 22 -1.18 24.14 9.02
CA GLU A 22 -1.56 24.94 10.20
C GLU A 22 -1.89 24.06 11.42
N SER A 23 -2.37 22.83 11.18
CA SER A 23 -2.75 21.89 12.23
C SER A 23 -1.66 20.86 12.57
N THR A 24 -0.43 21.04 12.10
CA THR A 24 0.67 20.05 12.28
C THR A 24 0.80 19.53 13.72
N PRO A 25 0.88 20.38 14.77
CA PRO A 25 1.01 19.87 16.15
C PRO A 25 -0.20 19.05 16.62
N VAL A 26 -1.41 19.41 16.15
CA VAL A 26 -2.66 18.73 16.46
C VAL A 26 -2.70 17.35 15.79
N ILE A 27 -2.30 17.28 14.52
CA ILE A 27 -2.21 16.03 13.74
C ILE A 27 -1.19 15.08 14.38
N GLU A 28 0.01 15.57 14.70
CA GLU A 28 1.05 14.73 15.31
C GLU A 28 0.65 14.25 16.71
N ARG A 29 -0.07 15.08 17.49
CA ARG A 29 -0.64 14.63 18.77
C ARG A 29 -1.70 13.56 18.56
N TRP A 30 -2.59 13.74 17.60
CA TRP A 30 -3.66 12.78 17.31
C TRP A 30 -3.09 11.43 16.92
N PHE A 31 -2.13 11.38 15.97
CA PHE A 31 -1.44 10.13 15.63
C PHE A 31 -0.76 9.48 16.84
N ARG A 32 -0.07 10.24 17.70
CA ARG A 32 0.55 9.65 18.90
C ARG A 32 -0.47 8.96 19.81
N LEU A 33 -1.69 9.48 19.91
CA LEU A 33 -2.77 8.86 20.70
C LEU A 33 -3.32 7.62 20.00
N GLU A 34 -3.54 7.67 18.69
CA GLU A 34 -3.95 6.50 17.90
C GLU A 34 -2.94 5.34 18.05
N TRP A 35 -1.64 5.64 18.01
CA TRP A 35 -0.58 4.63 18.20
C TRP A 35 -0.36 4.18 19.65
N MET A 36 -1.09 4.75 20.62
CA MET A 36 -1.17 4.18 21.97
C MET A 36 -2.28 3.13 22.07
N GLU A 37 -3.29 3.22 21.22
CA GLU A 37 -4.45 2.32 21.20
C GLU A 37 -4.28 1.19 20.18
N HIS A 38 -3.65 1.47 19.05
CA HIS A 38 -3.54 0.55 17.91
C HIS A 38 -2.09 0.19 17.58
N THR A 39 -1.88 -1.07 17.19
CA THR A 39 -0.55 -1.57 16.85
C THR A 39 -0.24 -1.30 15.37
N PRO A 40 0.82 -0.52 15.04
CA PRO A 40 1.17 -0.27 13.65
C PRO A 40 1.65 -1.57 12.98
N PRO A 41 1.35 -1.79 11.68
CA PRO A 41 1.99 -2.85 10.91
C PRO A 41 3.51 -2.71 10.96
N PHE A 42 4.22 -3.84 10.91
CA PHE A 42 5.68 -3.83 10.94
C PHE A 42 6.26 -2.96 9.83
N TYR A 43 5.69 -3.06 8.63
CA TYR A 43 5.97 -2.18 7.51
C TYR A 43 4.76 -2.06 6.57
N SER A 44 4.75 -1.02 5.73
CA SER A 44 3.75 -0.88 4.68
C SER A 44 4.21 0.08 3.59
N SER A 45 3.59 0.02 2.42
CA SER A 45 3.62 1.08 1.43
C SER A 45 2.21 1.51 1.05
N VAL A 46 2.04 2.80 0.75
CA VAL A 46 0.77 3.38 0.35
C VAL A 46 0.95 4.17 -0.94
N ASP A 47 0.21 3.79 -1.98
CA ASP A 47 0.14 4.53 -3.24
C ASP A 47 -0.88 5.66 -3.07
N VAL A 48 -0.46 6.90 -3.30
CA VAL A 48 -1.28 8.10 -3.09
C VAL A 48 -1.49 8.81 -4.41
N ARG A 49 -2.71 9.30 -4.66
CA ARG A 49 -3.01 10.14 -5.82
C ARG A 49 -3.40 11.55 -5.43
N ASN A 50 -2.82 12.50 -6.14
CA ASN A 50 -3.15 13.91 -6.03
C ASN A 50 -3.91 14.37 -7.29
N ALA A 51 -5.22 14.54 -7.17
CA ALA A 51 -6.09 15.02 -8.23
C ALA A 51 -6.19 16.57 -8.27
N GLY A 52 -5.51 17.27 -7.35
CA GLY A 52 -5.61 18.73 -7.19
C GLY A 52 -6.92 19.26 -6.59
N PHE A 53 -7.94 18.43 -6.49
CA PHE A 53 -9.14 18.66 -5.67
C PHE A 53 -9.33 17.58 -4.59
N LYS A 54 -8.50 16.54 -4.62
CA LYS A 54 -8.55 15.37 -3.71
C LYS A 54 -7.16 14.78 -3.57
N LEU A 55 -6.79 14.37 -2.35
CA LEU A 55 -5.53 13.70 -2.04
C LEU A 55 -5.81 12.43 -1.26
N ALA A 56 -5.75 11.28 -1.92
CA ALA A 56 -6.28 10.05 -1.34
C ALA A 56 -5.35 8.85 -1.58
N PRO A 57 -5.34 7.86 -0.67
CA PRO A 57 -4.66 6.60 -0.90
C PRO A 57 -5.50 5.75 -1.87
N VAL A 58 -4.84 5.05 -2.78
CA VAL A 58 -5.48 4.18 -3.77
C VAL A 58 -5.09 2.72 -3.63
N ASP A 59 -4.00 2.44 -2.90
CA ASP A 59 -3.55 1.11 -2.52
C ASP A 59 -2.77 1.16 -1.19
N THR A 60 -2.95 0.15 -0.35
CA THR A 60 -2.19 -0.07 0.89
C THR A 60 -1.66 -1.49 0.92
N ASN A 61 -0.34 -1.62 0.81
CA ASN A 61 0.35 -2.90 0.73
C ASN A 61 1.11 -3.19 2.04
N LEU A 62 0.76 -4.30 2.69
CA LEU A 62 1.45 -4.81 3.88
C LEU A 62 2.70 -5.65 3.55
N TYR A 63 2.98 -5.87 2.27
CA TYR A 63 4.12 -6.62 1.75
C TYR A 63 4.88 -5.77 0.72
N PRO A 64 5.38 -4.57 1.11
CA PRO A 64 6.03 -3.66 0.17
C PRO A 64 7.28 -4.30 -0.46
N GLY A 65 7.31 -4.31 -1.80
CA GLY A 65 8.35 -4.99 -2.61
C GLY A 65 9.30 -4.05 -3.37
N GLY A 66 9.37 -2.77 -2.98
CA GLY A 66 10.15 -1.74 -3.67
C GLY A 66 11.15 -0.99 -2.77
N TRP A 67 11.68 -1.63 -1.73
CA TRP A 67 12.63 -1.00 -0.81
C TRP A 67 13.91 -0.51 -1.50
N ASN A 68 14.31 -1.17 -2.59
CA ASN A 68 15.43 -0.78 -3.46
C ASN A 68 15.24 0.54 -4.21
N HIS A 69 14.03 1.11 -4.22
CA HIS A 69 13.76 2.41 -4.82
C HIS A 69 13.96 3.58 -3.84
N LEU A 70 14.17 3.29 -2.55
CA LEU A 70 14.53 4.31 -1.56
C LEU A 70 15.99 4.74 -1.77
N THR A 71 16.27 6.03 -1.60
CA THR A 71 17.64 6.53 -1.77
C THR A 71 18.50 6.24 -0.53
N PRO A 72 19.83 6.24 -0.68
CA PRO A 72 20.74 6.08 0.46
C PRO A 72 20.46 7.04 1.63
N GLU A 73 20.00 8.27 1.35
CA GLU A 73 19.67 9.29 2.36
C GLU A 73 18.43 8.93 3.19
N MET A 74 17.55 8.07 2.68
CA MET A 74 16.35 7.59 3.39
C MET A 74 16.65 6.40 4.32
N LEU A 75 17.74 5.66 4.04
CA LEU A 75 18.06 4.43 4.74
C LEU A 75 18.31 4.60 6.25
N PRO A 76 19.00 5.67 6.73
CA PRO A 76 19.18 5.86 8.17
C PRO A 76 17.86 5.91 8.94
N LEU A 77 16.84 6.57 8.40
CA LEU A 77 15.51 6.64 9.01
C LEU A 77 14.81 5.28 8.96
N ALA A 78 14.92 4.55 7.85
CA ALA A 78 14.41 3.19 7.75
C ALA A 78 15.05 2.24 8.77
N VAL A 79 16.37 2.35 9.00
CA VAL A 79 17.08 1.57 10.03
C VAL A 79 16.60 1.92 11.44
N GLN A 80 16.43 3.20 11.75
CA GLN A 80 15.92 3.62 13.06
C GLN A 80 14.49 3.15 13.30
N ALA A 81 13.64 3.22 12.28
CA ALA A 81 12.28 2.70 12.36
C ALA A 81 12.26 1.18 12.54
N ALA A 82 13.17 0.45 11.88
CA ALA A 82 13.35 -0.99 12.09
C ALA A 82 13.75 -1.33 13.52
N MET A 83 14.71 -0.59 14.09
CA MET A 83 15.12 -0.77 15.49
C MET A 83 13.93 -0.56 16.43
N ALA A 84 13.18 0.54 16.26
CA ALA A 84 12.00 0.83 17.06
C ALA A 84 10.89 -0.23 16.92
N ALA A 85 10.70 -0.81 15.73
CA ALA A 85 9.75 -1.89 15.50
C ALA A 85 10.17 -3.17 16.25
N ILE A 86 11.45 -3.54 16.15
CA ILE A 86 11.99 -4.76 16.73
C ILE A 86 12.05 -4.68 18.26
N GLU A 87 12.39 -3.53 18.83
CA GLU A 87 12.39 -3.29 20.29
C GLU A 87 11.02 -3.58 20.93
N LYS A 88 9.92 -3.30 20.21
CA LYS A 88 8.55 -3.56 20.69
C LYS A 88 8.15 -5.02 20.55
N ILE A 89 8.57 -5.68 19.47
CA ILE A 89 8.10 -7.03 19.12
C ILE A 89 8.97 -8.09 19.79
N CYS A 90 10.29 -8.01 19.60
CA CYS A 90 11.23 -8.97 20.15
C CYS A 90 12.58 -8.27 20.42
N PRO A 91 12.77 -7.64 21.59
CA PRO A 91 13.98 -6.89 21.91
C PRO A 91 15.24 -7.76 22.00
N GLU A 92 15.08 -9.07 22.26
CA GLU A 92 16.19 -10.03 22.29
C GLU A 92 16.48 -10.66 20.91
N ALA A 93 15.82 -10.17 19.84
CA ALA A 93 15.97 -10.71 18.51
C ALA A 93 17.40 -10.62 18.01
N LYS A 94 18.00 -11.78 17.75
CA LYS A 94 19.30 -11.88 17.05
C LYS A 94 19.15 -12.22 15.58
N ASN A 95 18.12 -13.00 15.26
CA ASN A 95 17.92 -13.62 13.96
C ASN A 95 16.52 -13.24 13.44
N LEU A 96 16.46 -12.77 12.19
CA LEU A 96 15.23 -12.52 11.45
C LEU A 96 15.20 -13.40 10.20
N LEU A 97 14.15 -14.18 10.04
CA LEU A 97 13.90 -14.96 8.83
C LEU A 97 13.01 -14.15 7.89
N LEU A 98 13.52 -13.81 6.71
CA LEU A 98 12.76 -13.14 5.66
C LEU A 98 12.22 -14.20 4.69
N VAL A 99 10.90 -14.25 4.50
CA VAL A 99 10.24 -15.18 3.58
C VAL A 99 9.77 -14.41 2.35
N PRO A 100 10.41 -14.58 1.17
CA PRO A 100 10.11 -13.81 -0.02
C PRO A 100 9.01 -14.45 -0.89
N GLU A 101 8.56 -13.70 -1.89
CA GLU A 101 7.80 -14.21 -3.03
C GLU A 101 8.59 -15.27 -3.81
N ASN A 102 7.86 -16.19 -4.43
CA ASN A 102 8.44 -17.22 -5.30
C ASN A 102 8.68 -16.66 -6.71
N THR A 103 9.56 -15.66 -6.82
CA THR A 103 9.92 -15.01 -8.09
C THR A 103 11.44 -14.91 -8.27
N ARG A 104 11.88 -14.87 -9.52
CA ARG A 104 13.27 -14.60 -9.91
C ARG A 104 13.45 -13.21 -10.54
N ASP A 105 12.43 -12.36 -10.45
CA ASP A 105 12.52 -10.99 -10.92
C ASP A 105 13.65 -10.24 -10.22
N THR A 106 14.57 -9.66 -11.01
CA THR A 106 15.78 -9.04 -10.47
C THR A 106 15.49 -7.78 -9.66
N PHE A 107 14.40 -7.05 -9.95
CA PHE A 107 14.02 -5.88 -9.16
C PHE A 107 13.51 -6.30 -7.79
N TYR A 108 12.68 -7.33 -7.73
CA TYR A 108 12.22 -7.89 -6.46
C TYR A 108 13.37 -8.48 -5.63
N LEU A 109 14.33 -9.16 -6.26
CA LEU A 109 15.52 -9.63 -5.53
C LEU A 109 16.41 -8.48 -5.03
N ALA A 110 16.52 -7.37 -5.77
CA ALA A 110 17.20 -6.17 -5.29
C ALA A 110 16.47 -5.55 -4.08
N ASN A 111 15.14 -5.58 -4.08
CA ASN A 111 14.33 -5.23 -2.91
C ASN A 111 14.69 -6.08 -1.68
N LEU A 112 14.84 -7.39 -1.84
CA LEU A 112 15.23 -8.28 -0.74
C LEU A 112 16.64 -7.98 -0.21
N ALA A 113 17.61 -7.72 -1.11
CA ALA A 113 18.95 -7.31 -0.71
C ALA A 113 18.93 -6.01 0.11
N GLN A 114 18.09 -5.04 -0.28
CA GLN A 114 17.91 -3.79 0.46
C GLN A 114 17.26 -4.01 1.84
N LEU A 115 16.25 -4.89 1.94
CA LEU A 115 15.66 -5.28 3.23
C LEU A 115 16.69 -5.95 4.15
N GLN A 116 17.48 -6.90 3.63
CA GLN A 116 18.59 -7.51 4.40
C GLN A 116 19.54 -6.45 4.94
N ARG A 117 19.91 -5.46 4.10
CA ARG A 117 20.79 -4.37 4.51
C ARG A 117 20.20 -3.52 5.63
N ILE A 118 18.92 -3.13 5.51
CA ILE A 118 18.22 -2.33 6.52
C ILE A 118 18.21 -3.07 7.87
N PHE A 119 17.75 -4.32 7.89
CA PHE A 119 17.65 -5.08 9.13
C PHE A 119 19.02 -5.50 9.70
N TYR A 120 20.01 -5.74 8.85
CA TYR A 120 21.39 -5.94 9.29
C TYR A 120 21.95 -4.70 10.02
N MET A 121 21.74 -3.51 9.46
CA MET A 121 22.11 -2.26 10.11
C MET A 121 21.29 -2.00 11.39
N ALA A 122 20.08 -2.56 11.50
CA ALA A 122 19.27 -2.55 12.71
C ALA A 122 19.74 -3.56 13.78
N GLY A 123 20.80 -4.34 13.52
CA GLY A 123 21.41 -5.26 14.48
C GLY A 123 20.96 -6.72 14.36
N LEU A 124 20.26 -7.09 13.28
CA LEU A 124 19.73 -8.45 13.07
C LEU A 124 20.58 -9.26 12.09
N ASN A 125 20.75 -10.55 12.37
CA ASN A 125 21.23 -11.50 11.38
C ASN A 125 20.05 -11.96 10.51
N VAL A 126 20.08 -11.61 9.22
CA VAL A 126 18.94 -11.81 8.30
C VAL A 126 19.27 -12.88 7.28
N ARG A 127 18.43 -13.91 7.20
CA ARG A 127 18.53 -14.96 6.17
C ARG A 127 17.20 -15.17 5.49
N LEU A 128 17.24 -15.66 4.25
CA LEU A 128 16.05 -15.83 3.43
C LEU A 128 15.63 -17.29 3.33
N GLY A 129 14.38 -17.56 3.70
CA GLY A 129 13.78 -18.88 3.56
C GLY A 129 12.77 -18.92 2.43
N SER A 130 13.02 -19.74 1.41
CA SER A 130 12.12 -19.90 0.27
C SER A 130 10.99 -20.87 0.58
N LEU A 131 9.77 -20.50 0.16
CA LEU A 131 8.61 -21.39 0.13
C LEU A 131 8.60 -22.32 -1.11
N SER A 132 9.54 -22.15 -2.04
CA SER A 132 9.62 -22.98 -3.25
C SER A 132 10.25 -24.35 -2.94
N ASN A 133 9.56 -25.41 -3.36
CA ASN A 133 10.06 -26.79 -3.29
C ASN A 133 11.28 -27.06 -4.20
N ASP A 134 11.59 -26.14 -5.11
CA ASP A 134 12.76 -26.25 -6.00
C ASP A 134 14.08 -25.88 -5.30
N ILE A 135 14.01 -25.07 -4.24
CA ILE A 135 15.18 -24.68 -3.44
C ILE A 135 15.46 -25.76 -2.40
N LYS A 136 16.28 -26.74 -2.76
CA LYS A 136 16.65 -27.89 -1.88
C LYS A 136 17.95 -27.69 -1.11
N ALA A 137 18.71 -26.66 -1.45
CA ALA A 137 19.97 -26.28 -0.82
C ALA A 137 20.17 -24.75 -0.95
N PRO A 138 21.04 -24.13 -0.13
CA PRO A 138 21.35 -22.71 -0.27
C PRO A 138 21.75 -22.37 -1.70
N THR A 139 20.99 -21.49 -2.32
CA THR A 139 21.11 -21.12 -3.73
C THR A 139 21.42 -19.63 -3.83
N THR A 140 22.63 -19.31 -4.27
CA THR A 140 23.06 -17.93 -4.50
C THR A 140 22.58 -17.44 -5.84
N ILE A 141 21.96 -16.26 -5.86
CA ILE A 141 21.54 -15.55 -7.06
C ILE A 141 22.32 -14.23 -7.11
N GLU A 142 23.06 -14.02 -8.19
CA GLU A 142 23.78 -12.78 -8.43
C GLU A 142 22.86 -11.76 -9.12
N LEU A 143 22.90 -10.51 -8.63
CA LEU A 143 22.09 -9.42 -9.17
C LEU A 143 22.90 -8.59 -10.16
N PRO A 144 22.26 -7.95 -11.16
CA PRO A 144 22.95 -7.10 -12.13
C PRO A 144 23.78 -5.97 -11.50
N GLY A 145 23.42 -5.52 -10.29
CA GLY A 145 24.13 -4.49 -9.54
C GLY A 145 25.36 -4.97 -8.75
N GLY A 146 25.71 -6.26 -8.83
CA GLY A 146 26.83 -6.86 -8.10
C GLY A 146 26.47 -7.41 -6.71
N ASP A 147 25.29 -7.07 -6.19
CA ASP A 147 24.73 -7.66 -4.98
C ASP A 147 24.38 -9.14 -5.17
N LYS A 148 24.20 -9.86 -4.06
CA LYS A 148 23.84 -11.29 -4.08
C LYS A 148 22.76 -11.55 -3.05
N VAL A 149 21.86 -12.47 -3.38
CA VAL A 149 20.84 -13.00 -2.47
C VAL A 149 21.03 -14.50 -2.35
N VAL A 150 20.93 -15.05 -1.14
CA VAL A 150 21.01 -16.49 -0.88
C VAL A 150 19.64 -16.97 -0.41
N LEU A 151 18.98 -17.77 -1.24
CA LEU A 151 17.71 -18.41 -0.88
C LEU A 151 17.97 -19.80 -0.31
N GLU A 152 17.32 -20.12 0.80
CA GLU A 152 17.54 -21.36 1.51
C GLU A 152 16.24 -22.14 1.73
N PRO A 153 16.29 -23.48 1.77
CA PRO A 153 15.12 -24.28 2.10
C PRO A 153 14.65 -23.98 3.51
N LEU A 154 13.35 -23.67 3.67
CA LEU A 154 12.71 -23.59 4.97
C LEU A 154 12.71 -24.97 5.66
N ILE A 155 13.00 -24.98 6.95
CA ILE A 155 12.99 -26.18 7.79
C ILE A 155 11.96 -25.98 8.90
N ARG A 156 10.90 -26.77 8.85
CA ARG A 156 9.87 -26.79 9.89
C ARG A 156 10.21 -27.84 10.94
N SER A 157 10.38 -27.40 12.17
CA SER A 157 10.33 -28.25 13.37
C SER A 157 8.89 -28.32 13.89
N LYS A 158 8.65 -29.07 14.97
CA LYS A 158 7.29 -29.24 15.52
C LYS A 158 6.55 -27.92 15.78
N ARG A 159 7.25 -26.89 16.27
CA ARG A 159 6.63 -25.60 16.68
C ARG A 159 7.30 -24.35 16.11
N ARG A 160 8.39 -24.52 15.37
CA ARG A 160 9.23 -23.40 14.88
C ARG A 160 9.63 -23.60 13.44
N LEU A 161 9.72 -22.51 12.70
CA LEU A 161 10.24 -22.42 11.35
C LEU A 161 11.62 -21.74 11.36
N GLY A 162 12.59 -22.32 10.66
CA GLY A 162 13.93 -21.76 10.56
C GLY A 162 14.67 -22.27 9.34
N LEU A 163 15.99 -22.14 9.37
CA LEU A 163 16.89 -22.68 8.36
C LEU A 163 17.93 -23.58 9.02
N LYS A 164 18.82 -24.16 8.23
CA LYS A 164 19.92 -24.96 8.76
C LYS A 164 20.78 -24.12 9.71
N ASN A 165 20.83 -24.53 10.97
CA ASN A 165 21.55 -23.87 12.07
C ASN A 165 21.13 -22.40 12.26
N PHE A 166 19.86 -22.08 12.02
CA PHE A 166 19.33 -20.73 12.19
C PHE A 166 17.91 -20.78 12.71
N ASP A 167 17.75 -20.35 13.95
CA ASP A 167 16.49 -20.28 14.66
C ASP A 167 16.12 -18.80 14.87
N PRO A 168 15.15 -18.27 14.11
CA PRO A 168 14.69 -16.90 14.23
C PRO A 168 13.65 -16.77 15.35
N CYS A 169 13.59 -15.60 15.97
CA CYS A 169 12.46 -15.22 16.84
C CYS A 169 11.33 -14.56 16.06
N THR A 170 11.68 -13.89 14.95
CA THR A 170 10.78 -13.14 14.09
C THR A 170 10.90 -13.64 12.66
N ILE A 171 9.76 -13.88 12.04
CA ILE A 171 9.58 -14.24 10.64
C ILE A 171 8.89 -13.07 9.97
N LEU A 172 9.58 -12.43 9.04
CA LEU A 172 9.04 -11.35 8.23
C LEU A 172 8.63 -11.91 6.87
N LEU A 173 7.36 -11.80 6.54
CA LEU A 173 6.82 -12.13 5.23
C LEU A 173 6.97 -10.92 4.31
N ASN A 174 7.77 -11.06 3.26
CA ASN A 174 7.69 -10.22 2.06
C ASN A 174 7.00 -10.95 0.91
N ASN A 175 6.14 -11.91 1.28
CA ASN A 175 5.26 -12.70 0.44
C ASN A 175 3.82 -12.39 0.86
N ASP A 176 2.98 -11.95 -0.07
CA ASP A 176 1.63 -11.49 0.22
C ASP A 176 0.60 -12.61 0.41
N LEU A 177 1.03 -13.87 0.26
CA LEU A 177 0.22 -15.07 0.41
C LEU A 177 -1.02 -15.07 -0.49
N SER A 178 -0.95 -14.40 -1.64
CA SER A 178 -2.03 -14.37 -2.64
C SER A 178 -2.37 -15.75 -3.19
N ALA A 179 -1.45 -16.71 -3.17
CA ALA A 179 -1.73 -18.11 -3.51
C ALA A 179 -2.40 -18.92 -2.37
N GLY A 180 -2.67 -18.29 -1.22
CA GLY A 180 -3.11 -18.94 0.00
C GLY A 180 -1.97 -19.16 0.99
N VAL A 181 -2.32 -19.40 2.26
CA VAL A 181 -1.36 -19.65 3.34
C VAL A 181 -0.83 -21.09 3.23
N PRO A 182 0.49 -21.30 3.04
CA PRO A 182 1.05 -22.65 3.06
C PRO A 182 1.10 -23.18 4.48
N GLY A 183 0.74 -24.46 4.68
CA GLY A 183 0.70 -25.07 6.03
C GLY A 183 2.02 -25.06 6.80
N ILE A 184 3.16 -24.83 6.14
CA ILE A 184 4.45 -24.64 6.82
C ILE A 184 4.51 -23.34 7.66
N LEU A 185 3.63 -22.37 7.38
CA LEU A 185 3.51 -21.10 8.10
C LEU A 185 2.42 -21.14 9.20
N GLU A 186 1.57 -22.16 9.21
CA GLU A 186 0.49 -22.31 10.19
C GLU A 186 1.04 -22.78 11.56
N ASP A 187 0.25 -22.57 12.62
CA ASP A 187 0.51 -23.05 13.98
C ASP A 187 1.91 -22.67 14.54
N LEU A 188 2.37 -21.46 14.23
CA LEU A 188 3.62 -20.89 14.74
C LEU A 188 3.36 -20.06 16.01
N HIS A 189 3.32 -20.71 17.16
CA HIS A 189 3.00 -20.05 18.44
C HIS A 189 4.23 -19.53 19.20
N GLU A 190 5.45 -19.85 18.77
CA GLU A 190 6.69 -19.46 19.47
C GLU A 190 7.52 -18.41 18.73
N GLN A 191 7.03 -17.93 17.59
CA GLN A 191 7.73 -16.99 16.72
C GLN A 191 6.74 -15.94 16.25
N TYR A 192 7.19 -14.69 16.18
CA TYR A 192 6.37 -13.62 15.63
C TYR A 192 6.36 -13.73 14.11
N LEU A 193 5.18 -13.84 13.52
CA LEU A 193 4.99 -13.83 12.08
C LEU A 193 4.36 -12.50 11.66
N LEU A 194 5.08 -11.73 10.85
CA LEU A 194 4.77 -10.34 10.53
C LEU A 194 4.73 -10.11 9.01
N PRO A 195 3.73 -9.40 8.47
CA PRO A 195 2.40 -9.19 9.04
C PRO A 195 1.72 -10.53 9.38
N PRO A 196 0.72 -10.57 10.28
CA PRO A 196 0.03 -11.81 10.64
C PRO A 196 -0.68 -12.44 9.44
N LEU A 197 -0.93 -13.75 9.49
CA LEU A 197 -1.40 -14.54 8.34
C LEU A 197 -2.73 -14.05 7.77
N HIS A 198 -3.66 -13.58 8.61
CA HIS A 198 -4.95 -13.04 8.16
C HIS A 198 -4.81 -11.72 7.38
N GLY A 199 -3.67 -11.05 7.49
CA GLY A 199 -3.28 -9.91 6.65
C GLY A 199 -2.86 -10.28 5.23
N GLY A 200 -2.68 -11.57 4.93
CA GLY A 200 -2.36 -12.08 3.60
C GLY A 200 -3.56 -12.05 2.64
N TRP A 201 -3.30 -11.99 1.34
CA TRP A 201 -4.37 -11.84 0.34
C TRP A 201 -5.26 -13.05 0.14
N GLY A 202 -4.89 -14.22 0.67
CA GLY A 202 -5.81 -15.37 0.75
C GLY A 202 -7.10 -15.05 1.51
N THR A 203 -7.01 -14.22 2.56
CA THR A 203 -8.13 -13.90 3.47
C THR A 203 -8.46 -12.42 3.52
N ARG A 204 -7.45 -11.54 3.44
CA ARG A 204 -7.63 -10.09 3.50
C ARG A 204 -8.54 -9.58 2.37
N ARG A 205 -9.36 -8.57 2.68
CA ARG A 205 -10.29 -7.93 1.74
C ARG A 205 -10.11 -6.41 1.72
N LYS A 206 -10.03 -5.82 0.53
CA LYS A 206 -9.89 -4.37 0.35
C LYS A 206 -11.10 -3.63 0.91
N SER A 207 -12.30 -4.19 0.77
CA SER A 207 -13.54 -3.65 1.32
C SER A 207 -13.45 -3.39 2.83
N HIS A 208 -12.83 -4.30 3.59
CA HIS A 208 -12.57 -4.10 5.02
C HIS A 208 -11.59 -2.95 5.26
N HIS A 209 -10.49 -2.90 4.52
CA HIS A 209 -9.53 -1.80 4.57
C HIS A 209 -10.19 -0.43 4.30
N PHE A 210 -10.96 -0.32 3.22
CA PHE A 210 -11.59 0.96 2.85
C PHE A 210 -12.71 1.36 3.82
N LYS A 211 -13.39 0.40 4.44
CA LYS A 211 -14.32 0.68 5.54
C LYS A 211 -13.58 1.26 6.75
N ALA A 212 -12.47 0.66 7.16
CA ALA A 212 -11.63 1.19 8.24
C ALA A 212 -11.08 2.59 7.88
N TYR A 213 -10.63 2.78 6.65
CA TYR A 213 -10.11 4.06 6.17
C TYR A 213 -11.16 5.16 6.12
N GLU A 214 -12.41 4.83 5.77
CA GLU A 214 -13.52 5.78 5.83
C GLU A 214 -13.74 6.29 7.26
N GLU A 215 -13.73 5.40 8.26
CA GLU A 215 -13.91 5.79 9.67
C GLU A 215 -12.76 6.63 10.20
N VAL A 216 -11.51 6.23 9.90
CA VAL A 216 -10.30 7.02 10.21
C VAL A 216 -10.38 8.41 9.56
N SER A 217 -10.78 8.48 8.29
CA SER A 217 -10.90 9.74 7.54
C SER A 217 -12.00 10.64 8.08
N LYS A 218 -13.13 10.09 8.53
CA LYS A 218 -14.21 10.85 9.20
C LYS A 218 -13.72 11.48 10.51
N ARG A 219 -13.02 10.72 11.35
CA ARG A 219 -12.43 11.23 12.61
C ARG A 219 -11.42 12.32 12.34
N PHE A 220 -10.54 12.11 11.37
CA PHE A 220 -9.53 13.09 10.96
C PHE A 220 -10.15 14.35 10.35
N GLY A 221 -11.16 14.19 9.48
CA GLY A 221 -11.91 15.30 8.91
C GLY A 221 -12.59 16.16 9.98
N LYS A 222 -13.20 15.52 10.98
CA LYS A 222 -13.78 16.21 12.15
C LYS A 222 -12.73 16.96 12.96
N LEU A 223 -11.55 16.38 13.18
CA LEU A 223 -10.44 17.01 13.89
C LEU A 223 -10.00 18.32 13.23
N LEU A 224 -9.95 18.35 11.89
CA LEU A 224 -9.50 19.51 11.10
C LEU A 224 -10.64 20.41 10.60
N GLY A 225 -11.90 20.07 10.91
CA GLY A 225 -13.08 20.77 10.44
C GLY A 225 -13.23 20.78 8.92
N MET A 226 -12.80 19.71 8.24
CA MET A 226 -12.81 19.56 6.78
C MET A 226 -13.70 18.39 6.34
N ASP A 227 -14.14 18.42 5.08
CA ASP A 227 -14.83 17.27 4.48
C ASP A 227 -13.84 16.10 4.29
N HIS A 228 -14.17 14.95 4.88
CA HIS A 228 -13.37 13.74 4.74
C HIS A 228 -13.30 13.22 3.29
N TRP A 229 -14.27 13.59 2.43
CA TRP A 229 -14.23 13.22 1.02
C TRP A 229 -12.98 13.72 0.29
N LEU A 230 -12.36 14.81 0.75
CA LEU A 230 -11.11 15.34 0.18
C LEU A 230 -9.92 14.38 0.33
N ILE A 231 -10.00 13.40 1.23
CA ILE A 231 -8.96 12.40 1.47
C ILE A 231 -9.44 10.95 1.33
N ASN A 232 -10.76 10.73 1.26
CA ASN A 232 -11.36 9.40 1.20
C ASN A 232 -12.07 9.13 -0.13
N PRO A 233 -11.60 8.21 -0.98
CA PRO A 233 -12.37 7.71 -2.12
C PRO A 233 -13.60 6.97 -1.63
N MET A 234 -14.78 7.32 -2.15
CA MET A 234 -15.98 6.53 -1.89
C MET A 234 -15.85 5.14 -2.52
N PHE A 235 -16.48 4.13 -1.94
CA PHE A 235 -16.55 2.80 -2.55
C PHE A 235 -17.91 2.15 -2.31
N ASN A 236 -18.22 1.16 -3.13
CA ASN A 236 -19.27 0.18 -2.96
C ASN A 236 -18.66 -1.22 -3.16
N GLN A 237 -19.37 -2.26 -2.72
CA GLN A 237 -18.99 -3.65 -2.91
C GLN A 237 -20.13 -4.39 -3.61
N CYS A 238 -19.78 -5.32 -4.50
CA CYS A 238 -20.67 -6.42 -4.85
C CYS A 238 -20.26 -7.65 -4.05
N GLY A 239 -21.24 -8.46 -3.66
CA GLY A 239 -20.98 -9.76 -3.03
C GLY A 239 -20.33 -10.73 -4.02
N GLN A 240 -20.73 -12.00 -4.00
CA GLN A 240 -20.22 -12.96 -4.98
C GLN A 240 -20.63 -12.54 -6.41
N VAL A 241 -19.65 -12.29 -7.28
CA VAL A 241 -19.82 -11.91 -8.68
C VAL A 241 -19.30 -13.02 -9.57
N ASP A 242 -20.18 -13.54 -10.43
CA ASP A 242 -19.79 -14.25 -11.66
C ASP A 242 -19.98 -13.30 -12.86
N PHE A 243 -18.91 -13.03 -13.60
CA PHE A 243 -18.94 -12.18 -14.79
C PHE A 243 -19.63 -12.83 -16.01
N ASN A 244 -19.91 -14.13 -15.93
CA ASN A 244 -20.62 -14.90 -16.94
C ASN A 244 -22.13 -14.95 -16.69
N GLU A 245 -22.58 -14.62 -15.47
CA GLU A 245 -24.00 -14.61 -15.12
C GLU A 245 -24.59 -13.19 -15.14
N ASP A 246 -25.84 -13.07 -15.60
CA ASP A 246 -26.54 -11.77 -15.66
C ASP A 246 -26.71 -11.13 -14.27
N ALA A 247 -26.87 -11.94 -13.22
CA ALA A 247 -27.02 -11.46 -11.86
C ALA A 247 -25.76 -10.74 -11.34
N GLY A 248 -24.57 -11.29 -11.61
CA GLY A 248 -23.29 -10.65 -11.24
C GLY A 248 -23.08 -9.34 -11.99
N MET A 249 -23.44 -9.31 -13.27
CA MET A 249 -23.36 -8.12 -14.12
C MET A 249 -24.35 -7.02 -13.68
N GLU A 250 -25.57 -7.39 -13.26
CA GLU A 250 -26.56 -6.44 -12.74
C GLU A 250 -26.10 -5.81 -11.42
N CYS A 251 -25.53 -6.59 -10.49
CA CYS A 251 -24.96 -6.03 -9.26
C CYS A 251 -23.91 -4.96 -9.58
N LEU A 252 -22.99 -5.29 -10.49
CA LEU A 252 -21.90 -4.41 -10.88
C LEU A 252 -22.42 -3.11 -11.49
N ARG A 253 -23.41 -3.21 -12.38
CA ARG A 253 -24.08 -2.07 -13.02
C ARG A 253 -24.75 -1.15 -12.01
N SER A 254 -25.63 -1.72 -11.17
CA SER A 254 -26.41 -0.98 -10.18
C SER A 254 -25.51 -0.27 -9.15
N ASN A 255 -24.50 -0.95 -8.62
CA ASN A 255 -23.57 -0.33 -7.67
C ASN A 255 -22.66 0.71 -8.31
N THR A 256 -22.28 0.53 -9.58
CA THR A 256 -21.49 1.51 -10.34
C THR A 256 -22.28 2.79 -10.59
N ASP A 257 -23.54 2.71 -11.07
CA ASP A 257 -24.35 3.91 -11.29
C ASP A 257 -24.62 4.67 -9.99
N ALA A 258 -24.94 3.94 -8.91
CA ALA A 258 -25.16 4.52 -7.60
C ALA A 258 -23.91 5.29 -7.11
N LEU A 259 -22.71 4.71 -7.26
CA LEU A 259 -21.46 5.36 -6.87
C LEU A 259 -21.14 6.56 -7.75
N LEU A 260 -21.25 6.44 -9.08
CA LEU A 260 -21.08 7.56 -10.01
C LEU A 260 -22.05 8.71 -9.68
N GLY A 261 -23.29 8.39 -9.29
CA GLY A 261 -24.27 9.37 -8.81
C GLY A 261 -23.84 10.12 -7.55
N LYS A 262 -23.20 9.45 -6.59
CA LYS A 262 -22.62 10.10 -5.40
C LYS A 262 -21.43 11.00 -5.77
N ILE A 263 -20.52 10.51 -6.62
CA ILE A 263 -19.34 11.26 -7.07
C ILE A 263 -19.75 12.53 -7.84
N ARG A 264 -20.73 12.43 -8.75
CA ARG A 264 -21.30 13.58 -9.48
C ARG A 264 -21.81 14.69 -8.54
N ARG A 265 -22.43 14.33 -7.41
CA ARG A 265 -22.90 15.32 -6.41
C ARG A 265 -21.72 16.04 -5.76
N LYS A 266 -20.68 15.31 -5.35
CA LYS A 266 -19.46 15.91 -4.78
C LYS A 266 -18.74 16.79 -5.78
N TYR A 267 -18.63 16.36 -7.03
CA TYR A 267 -18.02 17.18 -8.08
C TYR A 267 -18.81 18.48 -8.28
N LYS A 268 -20.15 18.42 -8.30
CA LYS A 268 -20.99 19.62 -8.36
C LYS A 268 -20.83 20.54 -7.14
N GLU A 269 -20.75 19.97 -5.93
CA GLU A 269 -20.54 20.71 -4.67
C GLU A 269 -19.25 21.54 -4.72
N TYR A 270 -18.17 20.96 -5.24
CA TYR A 270 -16.85 21.60 -5.34
C TYR A 270 -16.59 22.33 -6.66
N GLY A 271 -17.57 22.40 -7.58
CA GLY A 271 -17.40 23.03 -8.89
C GLY A 271 -16.39 22.32 -9.81
N ILE A 272 -16.22 21.01 -9.65
CA ILE A 272 -15.29 20.18 -10.43
C ILE A 272 -15.93 19.81 -11.76
N ASN A 273 -15.26 20.16 -12.86
CA ASN A 273 -15.73 19.90 -14.23
C ASN A 273 -15.19 18.58 -14.83
N GLU A 274 -14.34 17.86 -14.09
CA GLU A 274 -13.82 16.56 -14.51
C GLU A 274 -14.93 15.51 -14.64
N LYS A 275 -14.76 14.55 -15.54
CA LYS A 275 -15.71 13.44 -15.69
C LYS A 275 -15.46 12.40 -14.59
N PRO A 276 -16.45 12.10 -13.73
CA PRO A 276 -16.35 11.01 -12.76
C PRO A 276 -16.04 9.68 -13.44
N PHE A 277 -15.34 8.82 -12.72
CA PHE A 277 -15.13 7.44 -13.09
C PHE A 277 -15.04 6.60 -11.82
N VAL A 278 -15.26 5.30 -11.98
CA VAL A 278 -15.00 4.31 -10.94
C VAL A 278 -13.98 3.31 -11.44
N VAL A 279 -13.32 2.66 -10.50
CA VAL A 279 -12.38 1.58 -10.75
C VAL A 279 -12.91 0.33 -10.06
N VAL A 280 -13.23 -0.69 -10.87
CA VAL A 280 -13.62 -2.01 -10.41
C VAL A 280 -12.35 -2.84 -10.26
N LYS A 281 -12.16 -3.47 -9.11
CA LYS A 281 -10.99 -4.27 -8.77
C LYS A 281 -11.42 -5.54 -8.04
N ALA A 282 -10.66 -6.63 -8.15
CA ALA A 282 -10.81 -7.78 -7.26
C ALA A 282 -10.65 -7.34 -5.80
N ASP A 283 -11.49 -7.86 -4.90
CA ASP A 283 -11.46 -7.49 -3.48
C ASP A 283 -10.27 -8.10 -2.71
N ASN A 284 -9.58 -9.07 -3.32
CA ASN A 284 -8.35 -9.69 -2.82
C ASN A 284 -7.17 -9.47 -3.80
N GLY A 285 -5.98 -9.12 -3.29
CA GLY A 285 -4.73 -8.98 -4.07
C GLY A 285 -4.35 -7.54 -4.47
N THR A 286 -3.10 -7.30 -4.88
CA THR A 286 -2.53 -5.95 -5.19
C THR A 286 -1.95 -5.83 -6.60
N GLY A 287 -1.82 -6.94 -7.33
CA GLY A 287 -1.02 -7.04 -8.56
C GLY A 287 -1.48 -6.29 -9.81
N GLY A 288 -2.34 -5.27 -9.72
CA GLY A 288 -2.77 -4.46 -10.87
C GLY A 288 -3.58 -5.19 -11.96
N MET A 289 -3.74 -6.51 -11.83
CA MET A 289 -4.57 -7.38 -12.66
C MET A 289 -6.02 -7.34 -12.19
N GLY A 290 -6.96 -7.56 -13.11
CA GLY A 290 -8.40 -7.47 -12.78
C GLY A 290 -8.88 -6.05 -12.45
N ILE A 291 -8.33 -5.03 -13.12
CA ILE A 291 -8.77 -3.64 -12.99
C ILE A 291 -9.60 -3.22 -14.21
N LEU A 292 -10.75 -2.59 -13.97
CA LEU A 292 -11.62 -2.01 -15.00
C LEU A 292 -12.00 -0.58 -14.61
N THR A 293 -11.71 0.38 -15.49
CA THR A 293 -12.18 1.76 -15.36
C THR A 293 -13.52 1.92 -16.06
N VAL A 294 -14.52 2.44 -15.36
CA VAL A 294 -15.88 2.64 -15.87
C VAL A 294 -16.30 4.10 -15.69
N ARG A 295 -16.84 4.71 -16.75
CA ARG A 295 -17.31 6.10 -16.74
C ARG A 295 -18.83 6.19 -16.84
N ASP A 296 -19.45 5.20 -17.45
CA ASP A 296 -20.90 5.03 -17.53
C ASP A 296 -21.27 3.59 -17.18
N ALA A 297 -22.33 3.39 -16.39
CA ALA A 297 -22.76 2.04 -16.03
C ALA A 297 -23.14 1.19 -17.25
N ARG A 298 -23.53 1.81 -18.38
CA ARG A 298 -23.79 1.14 -19.66
C ARG A 298 -22.55 0.53 -20.32
N ASP A 299 -21.35 0.96 -19.92
CA ASP A 299 -20.10 0.37 -20.41
C ASP A 299 -19.93 -1.08 -19.90
N ILE A 300 -20.57 -1.41 -18.78
CA ILE A 300 -20.54 -2.76 -18.18
C ILE A 300 -21.26 -3.78 -19.07
N ASP A 301 -22.30 -3.34 -19.80
CA ASP A 301 -23.09 -4.20 -20.68
C ASP A 301 -22.32 -4.62 -21.92
N ASN A 302 -21.35 -3.78 -22.30
CA ASN A 302 -20.58 -3.91 -23.53
C ASN A 302 -19.16 -4.44 -23.26
N LEU A 303 -18.91 -5.06 -22.09
CA LEU A 303 -17.61 -5.63 -21.78
C LEU A 303 -17.28 -6.78 -22.74
N SER A 304 -16.14 -6.64 -23.44
CA SER A 304 -15.61 -7.69 -24.30
C SER A 304 -15.33 -8.99 -23.52
N ALA A 305 -15.42 -10.13 -24.19
CA ALA A 305 -15.06 -11.43 -23.58
C ALA A 305 -13.64 -11.43 -23.00
N LYS A 306 -12.70 -10.74 -23.66
CA LYS A 306 -11.33 -10.56 -23.18
C LYS A 306 -11.28 -9.77 -21.87
N THR A 307 -12.11 -8.74 -21.73
CA THR A 307 -12.19 -7.94 -20.50
C THR A 307 -12.79 -8.75 -19.36
N LYS A 308 -13.87 -9.51 -19.62
CA LYS A 308 -14.48 -10.41 -18.64
C LYS A 308 -13.49 -11.47 -18.15
N ALA A 309 -12.77 -12.13 -19.06
CA ALA A 309 -11.74 -13.10 -18.71
C ALA A 309 -10.61 -12.49 -17.86
N ARG A 310 -10.20 -11.25 -18.17
CA ARG A 310 -9.20 -10.52 -17.36
C ARG A 310 -9.72 -10.15 -15.96
N MET A 311 -11.02 -9.87 -15.83
CA MET A 311 -11.64 -9.53 -14.54
C MET A 311 -11.94 -10.76 -13.69
N ALA A 312 -12.14 -11.92 -14.32
CA ALA A 312 -12.39 -13.19 -13.64
C ALA A 312 -11.14 -13.81 -13.01
N VAL A 313 -9.94 -13.35 -13.39
CA VAL A 313 -8.66 -13.88 -12.89
C VAL A 313 -7.89 -12.79 -12.15
N GLY A 314 -7.61 -13.05 -10.88
CA GLY A 314 -6.86 -12.19 -9.98
C GLY A 314 -5.37 -12.51 -9.94
N GLN A 315 -4.73 -12.10 -8.85
CA GLN A 315 -3.32 -12.39 -8.62
C GLN A 315 -3.07 -13.90 -8.44
N ALA A 316 -1.89 -14.37 -8.86
CA ALA A 316 -1.52 -15.79 -8.83
C ALA A 316 -2.47 -16.75 -9.59
N GLY A 317 -3.33 -16.22 -10.47
CA GLY A 317 -4.28 -17.04 -11.26
C GLY A 317 -5.54 -17.45 -10.50
N GLN A 318 -5.80 -16.88 -9.32
CA GLN A 318 -7.02 -17.17 -8.55
C GLN A 318 -8.27 -16.61 -9.23
N GLU A 319 -9.40 -17.29 -9.07
CA GLU A 319 -10.70 -16.79 -9.53
C GLU A 319 -11.16 -15.61 -8.65
N VAL A 320 -11.69 -14.58 -9.30
CA VAL A 320 -12.24 -13.41 -8.63
C VAL A 320 -13.71 -13.65 -8.35
N HIS A 321 -14.04 -13.83 -7.08
CA HIS A 321 -15.43 -14.00 -6.64
C HIS A 321 -16.01 -12.72 -6.03
N GLU A 322 -15.19 -11.78 -5.57
CA GLU A 322 -15.66 -10.55 -4.92
C GLU A 322 -14.98 -9.35 -5.55
N VAL A 323 -15.73 -8.28 -5.76
CA VAL A 323 -15.24 -7.05 -6.37
C VAL A 323 -15.59 -5.82 -5.55
N ILE A 324 -14.63 -4.90 -5.52
CA ILE A 324 -14.82 -3.55 -5.01
C ILE A 324 -14.97 -2.58 -6.18
N ILE A 325 -15.89 -1.64 -6.04
CA ILE A 325 -16.14 -0.55 -6.98
C ILE A 325 -15.75 0.73 -6.26
N GLN A 326 -14.64 1.33 -6.66
CA GLN A 326 -14.05 2.47 -5.97
C GLN A 326 -14.17 3.74 -6.82
N GLU A 327 -14.39 4.90 -6.18
CA GLU A 327 -14.23 6.21 -6.80
C GLU A 327 -12.84 6.34 -7.41
N GLY A 328 -12.80 6.67 -8.69
CA GLY A 328 -11.55 6.93 -9.39
C GLY A 328 -10.94 8.26 -8.97
N VAL A 329 -9.66 8.22 -8.56
CA VAL A 329 -8.88 9.42 -8.24
C VAL A 329 -7.88 9.65 -9.36
N LEU A 330 -7.89 10.85 -9.93
CA LEU A 330 -6.91 11.27 -10.93
C LEU A 330 -5.55 11.49 -10.27
N THR A 331 -4.47 11.31 -11.02
CA THR A 331 -3.17 11.85 -10.64
C THR A 331 -2.74 12.96 -11.57
N ASN A 332 -2.45 14.12 -10.99
CA ASN A 332 -1.94 15.30 -11.67
C ASN A 332 -0.43 15.48 -11.47
N GLU A 333 0.22 14.59 -10.72
CA GLU A 333 1.67 14.62 -10.56
C GLU A 333 2.33 14.18 -11.87
N ARG A 334 3.44 14.84 -12.23
CA ARG A 334 4.20 14.55 -13.45
C ARG A 334 5.69 14.64 -13.21
N ILE A 335 6.42 13.63 -13.67
CA ILE A 335 7.88 13.74 -13.78
C ILE A 335 8.20 14.00 -15.25
N ASN A 336 8.67 15.21 -15.53
CA ASN A 336 8.74 15.74 -16.89
C ASN A 336 7.33 15.72 -17.54
N SER A 337 7.19 15.06 -18.68
CA SER A 337 5.89 14.87 -19.37
C SER A 337 5.12 13.64 -18.90
N ALA A 338 5.76 12.70 -18.19
CA ALA A 338 5.17 11.42 -17.82
C ALA A 338 4.30 11.53 -16.57
N VAL A 339 3.22 10.76 -16.54
CA VAL A 339 2.29 10.71 -15.40
C VAL A 339 2.99 10.02 -14.22
N ALA A 340 2.79 10.54 -13.02
CA ALA A 340 3.40 9.99 -11.81
C ALA A 340 2.39 9.82 -10.67
N GLU A 341 2.65 8.90 -9.76
CA GLU A 341 1.97 8.82 -8.46
C GLU A 341 2.98 8.51 -7.35
N PRO A 342 2.94 9.20 -6.20
CA PRO A 342 3.82 8.93 -5.08
C PRO A 342 3.45 7.62 -4.36
N VAL A 343 4.47 6.89 -3.96
CA VAL A 343 4.38 5.71 -3.10
C VAL A 343 5.14 6.01 -1.81
N VAL A 344 4.42 6.03 -0.69
CA VAL A 344 4.94 6.36 0.64
C VAL A 344 5.29 5.08 1.37
N TYR A 345 6.52 4.97 1.87
CA TYR A 345 7.01 3.81 2.61
C TYR A 345 7.05 4.11 4.10
N MET A 346 6.57 3.15 4.90
CA MET A 346 6.52 3.24 6.35
C MET A 346 7.05 1.95 7.00
N MET A 347 7.61 2.11 8.18
CA MET A 347 8.02 1.02 9.06
C MET A 347 7.69 1.43 10.50
N ASP A 348 7.08 0.52 11.26
CA ASP A 348 6.37 0.88 12.50
C ASP A 348 5.43 2.08 12.21
N ARG A 349 5.41 3.10 13.07
CA ARG A 349 4.59 4.30 12.88
C ARG A 349 5.25 5.40 12.05
N TYR A 350 6.44 5.16 11.50
CA TYR A 350 7.28 6.20 10.89
C TYR A 350 7.22 6.14 9.36
N VAL A 351 7.05 7.31 8.74
CA VAL A 351 7.30 7.49 7.30
C VAL A 351 8.81 7.51 7.10
N VAL A 352 9.34 6.54 6.35
CA VAL A 352 10.79 6.36 6.18
C VAL A 352 11.29 6.86 4.83
N GLY A 353 10.39 7.08 3.88
CA GLY A 353 10.72 7.59 2.55
C GLY A 353 9.64 7.30 1.53
N GLY A 354 10.01 7.32 0.25
CA GLY A 354 9.12 7.00 -0.84
C GLY A 354 9.72 7.28 -2.21
N PHE A 355 8.95 6.98 -3.24
CA PHE A 355 9.31 7.24 -4.63
C PHE A 355 8.08 7.57 -5.46
N TYR A 356 8.26 8.26 -6.57
CA TYR A 356 7.26 8.36 -7.61
C TYR A 356 7.34 7.12 -8.51
N ARG A 357 6.19 6.49 -8.72
CA ARG A 357 5.98 5.58 -9.83
C ARG A 357 5.60 6.40 -11.05
N VAL A 358 6.37 6.30 -12.12
CA VAL A 358 6.24 7.11 -13.33
C VAL A 358 5.94 6.20 -14.52
N HIS A 359 4.95 6.57 -15.32
CA HIS A 359 4.60 5.83 -16.52
C HIS A 359 4.40 6.79 -17.70
N ALA A 360 5.17 6.60 -18.78
CA ALA A 360 5.12 7.48 -19.95
C ALA A 360 3.87 7.25 -20.80
N ASP A 361 3.44 5.98 -20.94
CA ASP A 361 2.36 5.59 -21.86
C ASP A 361 0.97 5.46 -21.20
N ARG A 362 0.81 5.86 -19.93
CA ARG A 362 -0.46 5.75 -19.19
C ARG A 362 -1.09 7.10 -18.94
N GLY A 363 -2.41 7.15 -18.98
CA GLY A 363 -3.24 8.28 -18.63
C GLY A 363 -3.33 8.54 -17.12
N VAL A 364 -3.87 9.72 -16.78
CA VAL A 364 -4.06 10.20 -15.40
C VAL A 364 -5.10 9.41 -14.60
N ASP A 365 -5.94 8.64 -15.29
CA ASP A 365 -7.04 7.81 -14.78
C ASP A 365 -6.73 6.30 -14.88
N GLU A 366 -5.54 5.92 -15.34
CA GLU A 366 -5.11 4.53 -15.46
C GLU A 366 -4.23 4.10 -14.29
N ASN A 367 -4.19 2.80 -14.01
CA ASN A 367 -3.24 2.21 -13.06
C ASN A 367 -1.80 2.40 -13.59
N LEU A 368 -0.92 3.02 -12.79
CA LEU A 368 0.48 3.19 -13.20
C LEU A 368 1.36 2.04 -12.72
N ASN A 369 0.89 1.15 -11.84
CA ASN A 369 1.56 -0.09 -11.46
C ASN A 369 1.34 -1.16 -12.54
N ALA A 370 2.10 -1.02 -13.63
CA ALA A 370 1.97 -1.83 -14.83
C ALA A 370 3.33 -2.01 -15.51
N PRO A 371 3.52 -3.02 -16.38
CA PRO A 371 4.73 -3.15 -17.17
C PRO A 371 5.05 -1.85 -17.92
N GLY A 372 6.26 -1.34 -17.77
CA GLY A 372 6.68 -0.03 -18.30
C GLY A 372 6.82 1.07 -17.25
N SER A 373 6.42 0.83 -15.99
CA SER A 373 6.72 1.76 -14.90
C SER A 373 8.22 1.96 -14.73
N SER A 374 8.58 3.21 -14.44
CA SER A 374 9.89 3.61 -13.92
C SER A 374 9.72 4.24 -12.54
N TYR A 375 10.80 4.30 -11.78
CA TYR A 375 10.76 4.76 -10.40
C TYR A 375 11.73 5.90 -10.21
N VAL A 376 11.21 7.03 -9.73
CA VAL A 376 11.99 8.23 -9.48
C VAL A 376 11.92 8.51 -7.99
N PRO A 377 13.05 8.54 -7.27
CA PRO A 377 13.05 8.83 -5.85
C PRO A 377 12.27 10.09 -5.50
N LEU A 378 11.51 10.03 -4.41
CA LEU A 378 10.88 11.20 -3.83
C LEU A 378 11.96 11.90 -3.00
N ALA A 379 12.91 12.54 -3.71
CA ALA A 379 14.15 12.99 -3.11
C ALA A 379 13.89 13.98 -1.96
N PHE A 380 14.48 13.70 -0.79
CA PHE A 380 14.83 14.74 0.16
C PHE A 380 15.96 15.54 -0.47
N GLU A 381 15.69 16.72 -1.04
CA GLU A 381 16.78 17.69 -1.11
C GLU A 381 17.27 17.92 0.33
N GLN A 382 18.57 18.06 0.52
CA GLN A 382 19.22 18.12 1.85
C GLN A 382 18.64 19.21 2.78
N SER A 383 17.83 20.12 2.24
CA SER A 383 17.11 21.22 2.90
C SER A 383 15.59 21.00 3.10
N ALA A 384 15.03 19.84 2.73
CA ALA A 384 13.59 19.62 2.56
C ALA A 384 12.95 18.55 3.46
N GLN A 385 13.49 18.31 4.66
CA GLN A 385 13.03 17.23 5.54
C GLN A 385 11.84 17.58 6.43
N LEU A 386 11.57 18.86 6.65
CA LEU A 386 10.54 19.31 7.59
C LEU A 386 9.53 20.22 6.88
N PRO A 387 8.23 20.13 7.23
CA PRO A 387 7.24 21.05 6.73
C PRO A 387 7.66 22.49 7.09
N GLN A 388 7.46 23.41 6.15
CA GLN A 388 7.78 24.83 6.27
C GLN A 388 6.45 25.62 6.32
N PRO A 389 5.93 25.94 7.52
CA PRO A 389 4.76 26.78 7.68
C PRO A 389 4.97 28.16 7.02
N GLY A 390 3.92 28.71 6.43
CA GLY A 390 3.95 30.05 5.82
C GLY A 390 4.44 30.11 4.38
N VAL A 391 4.94 29.00 3.80
CA VAL A 391 5.20 28.91 2.36
C VAL A 391 3.87 28.70 1.61
N LYS A 392 3.73 29.32 0.43
CA LYS A 392 2.53 29.20 -0.41
C LYS A 392 2.19 27.72 -0.68
N PRO A 393 0.92 27.29 -0.50
CA PRO A 393 0.49 25.94 -0.85
C PRO A 393 0.90 25.55 -2.28
N GLY A 394 1.30 24.29 -2.44
CA GLY A 394 1.75 23.72 -3.71
C GLY A 394 3.16 24.12 -4.14
N ALA A 395 3.78 25.13 -3.53
CA ALA A 395 5.12 25.60 -3.93
C ALA A 395 6.27 24.88 -3.21
N SER A 396 5.99 24.24 -2.07
CA SER A 396 7.01 23.60 -1.22
C SER A 396 7.00 22.07 -1.37
N VAL A 397 8.11 21.52 -1.86
CA VAL A 397 8.36 20.07 -1.87
C VAL A 397 8.24 19.43 -0.47
N PRO A 398 8.83 19.99 0.61
CA PRO A 398 8.66 19.46 1.97
C PRO A 398 7.21 19.41 2.44
N ASN A 399 6.41 20.44 2.16
CA ASN A 399 5.00 20.49 2.60
C ASN A 399 4.17 19.44 1.88
N ARG A 400 4.41 19.25 0.59
CA ARG A 400 3.73 18.22 -0.20
C ARG A 400 4.09 16.82 0.27
N PHE A 401 5.36 16.55 0.57
CA PHE A 401 5.75 15.27 1.13
C PHE A 401 5.15 15.02 2.50
N TYR A 402 5.09 16.04 3.36
CA TYR A 402 4.39 15.94 4.64
C TYR A 402 2.91 15.58 4.46
N MET A 403 2.20 16.19 3.49
CA MET A 403 0.83 15.79 3.17
C MET A 403 0.72 14.33 2.76
N TYR A 404 1.59 13.85 1.86
CA TYR A 404 1.59 12.43 1.48
C TYR A 404 1.89 11.53 2.68
N GLY A 405 2.80 11.94 3.56
CA GLY A 405 3.10 11.23 4.81
C GLY A 405 1.92 11.20 5.77
N VAL A 406 1.10 12.25 5.85
CA VAL A 406 -0.15 12.24 6.62
C VAL A 406 -1.14 11.23 6.01
N ILE A 407 -1.36 11.26 4.69
CA ILE A 407 -2.28 10.33 4.02
C ILE A 407 -1.80 8.87 4.14
N GLY A 408 -0.51 8.63 3.95
CA GLY A 408 0.12 7.32 4.16
C GLY A 408 -0.10 6.81 5.57
N ARG A 409 0.14 7.63 6.60
CA ARG A 409 -0.09 7.25 8.00
C ARG A 409 -1.56 7.00 8.33
N LEU A 410 -2.50 7.75 7.75
CA LEU A 410 -3.94 7.47 7.90
C LEU A 410 -4.30 6.11 7.30
N ALA A 411 -3.74 5.77 6.13
CA ALA A 411 -3.98 4.49 5.48
C ALA A 411 -3.34 3.33 6.26
N MET A 412 -2.14 3.52 6.80
CA MET A 412 -1.50 2.55 7.68
C MET A 412 -2.27 2.36 9.00
N LEU A 413 -2.83 3.44 9.56
CA LEU A 413 -3.67 3.36 10.75
C LEU A 413 -4.94 2.56 10.44
N ALA A 414 -5.58 2.81 9.29
CA ALA A 414 -6.71 2.01 8.84
C ALA A 414 -6.37 0.52 8.65
N ALA A 415 -5.15 0.22 8.20
CA ALA A 415 -4.68 -1.17 8.15
C ALA A 415 -4.48 -1.79 9.54
N SER A 416 -4.13 -0.99 10.57
CA SER A 416 -4.08 -1.46 11.96
C SER A 416 -5.48 -1.84 12.45
N TYR A 417 -6.45 -0.94 12.24
CA TYR A 417 -7.86 -1.17 12.58
C TYR A 417 -8.42 -2.41 11.87
N GLU A 418 -8.07 -2.57 10.59
CA GLU A 418 -8.47 -3.72 9.79
C GLU A 418 -7.89 -5.02 10.36
N LEU A 419 -6.58 -5.06 10.64
CA LEU A 419 -5.92 -6.26 11.17
C LEU A 419 -6.43 -6.65 12.55
N GLU A 420 -6.72 -5.67 13.42
CA GLU A 420 -7.29 -5.91 14.74
C GLU A 420 -8.74 -6.38 14.65
N ALA A 421 -9.55 -5.78 13.78
CA ALA A 421 -10.96 -6.17 13.59
C ALA A 421 -11.15 -7.52 12.88
N THR A 422 -10.12 -8.01 12.19
CA THR A 422 -10.13 -9.29 11.47
C THR A 422 -9.25 -10.34 12.13
N ASP A 423 -8.73 -10.05 13.32
CA ASP A 423 -7.91 -10.98 14.08
C ASP A 423 -8.75 -12.20 14.49
N PRO A 424 -8.39 -13.42 14.02
CA PRO A 424 -9.12 -14.64 14.37
C PRO A 424 -9.06 -14.98 15.86
N ASP A 425 -8.07 -14.46 16.58
CA ASP A 425 -7.84 -14.70 18.00
C ASP A 425 -8.35 -13.56 18.90
N ALA A 426 -9.05 -12.56 18.33
CA ALA A 426 -9.57 -11.44 19.11
C ALA A 426 -10.54 -11.90 20.21
N GLU A 427 -10.34 -11.42 21.44
CA GLU A 427 -11.25 -11.66 22.55
C GLU A 427 -12.61 -10.99 22.27
N VAL A 428 -13.66 -11.80 22.11
CA VAL A 428 -15.04 -11.29 21.98
C VAL A 428 -15.57 -10.98 23.37
N TYR A 429 -15.54 -9.72 23.76
CA TYR A 429 -16.21 -9.24 24.97
C TYR A 429 -17.72 -9.05 24.66
N GLU A 430 -18.57 -9.92 25.23
CA GLU A 430 -20.05 -9.79 25.19
C GLU A 430 -20.57 -8.60 26.01
#